data_AF-A0A356B8H5-F1
#
_entry.id   AF-A0A356B8H5-F1
#
_cell.length_a   1.000
_cell.length_b   1.000
_cell.length_c   1.000
_cell.angle_alpha   90.00
_cell.angle_beta   90.00
_cell.angle_gamma   90.00
#
_symmetry.space_group_name_H-M   'P 1'
#
loop_
_entity.id
_entity.type
_entity.pdbx_description
1 polymer ?
#
loop_
_entity_poly.entity_id
_entity_poly.type
_entity_poly.pdbx_seq_one_letter_code
_entity_poly.pdbx_strand_id
1 'polypeptide(L)'
;GNMASVRNSRAGLPIMQVNAWGMLYGTIMLALMVGISGTSFTFSTAPAYIISLLYLAVFGSVIAFATYFALLKGMGPEKASYTIVLFPLVAVVLSTLFEDFVWTGYTFSGFALVLLGNALVLTPFAKIKALLFKPTVAAQPELP
;
A
#
# COMPACT_ATOMS: atom_id res chain seq x y z
N GLY A 1 -16.03 5.61 0.32
CA GLY A 1 -14.75 5.22 0.95
C GLY A 1 -14.46 6.03 2.20
N ASN A 2 -13.99 7.27 2.07
CA ASN A 2 -13.52 8.10 3.20
C ASN A 2 -14.58 8.39 4.28
N MET A 3 -15.86 8.54 3.93
CA MET A 3 -16.93 8.72 4.93
C MET A 3 -17.27 7.43 5.71
N ALA A 4 -17.09 6.25 5.10
CA ALA A 4 -17.25 4.98 5.81
C ALA A 4 -16.11 4.79 6.83
N SER A 5 -14.89 5.21 6.49
CA SER A 5 -13.73 5.22 7.40
C SER A 5 -13.94 6.10 8.65
N VAL A 6 -14.52 7.30 8.49
CA VAL A 6 -14.85 8.21 9.61
C VAL A 6 -15.95 7.63 10.51
N ARG A 7 -16.97 6.99 9.92
CA ARG A 7 -18.06 6.35 10.68
C ARG A 7 -17.58 5.11 11.44
N ASN A 8 -16.73 4.29 10.83
CA ASN A 8 -16.18 3.08 11.44
C ASN A 8 -15.19 3.41 12.57
N SER A 9 -14.41 4.49 12.41
CA SER A 9 -13.52 5.01 13.45
C SER A 9 -14.28 5.61 14.64
N ARG A 10 -15.43 6.28 14.41
CA ARG A 10 -16.32 6.77 15.48
C ARG A 10 -17.07 5.66 16.23
N ALA A 11 -17.27 4.50 15.59
CA ALA A 11 -17.95 3.36 16.19
C ALA A 11 -17.06 2.50 17.10
N GLY A 12 -15.75 2.81 17.22
CA GLY A 12 -14.83 2.06 18.07
C GLY A 12 -14.63 0.61 17.64
N LEU A 13 -14.98 0.27 16.39
CA LEU A 13 -15.03 -1.11 15.95
C LEU A 13 -13.66 -1.79 16.06
N PRO A 14 -13.59 -3.03 16.58
CA PRO A 14 -12.33 -3.75 16.72
C PRO A 14 -11.71 -3.92 15.34
N ILE A 15 -10.47 -3.46 15.18
CA ILE A 15 -9.69 -3.53 13.93
C ILE A 15 -9.69 -4.97 13.37
N MET A 16 -9.56 -5.94 14.27
CA MET A 16 -9.58 -7.36 13.93
C MET A 16 -10.88 -7.80 13.26
N GLN A 17 -12.05 -7.30 13.72
CA GLN A 17 -13.34 -7.67 13.15
C GLN A 17 -13.52 -7.07 11.76
N VAL A 18 -13.14 -5.80 11.57
CA VAL A 18 -13.22 -5.13 10.27
C VAL A 18 -12.30 -5.82 9.26
N ASN A 19 -11.10 -6.19 9.68
CA ASN A 19 -10.15 -6.93 8.86
C ASN A 19 -10.69 -8.32 8.49
N ALA A 20 -11.24 -9.06 9.46
CA ALA A 20 -11.81 -10.38 9.24
C ALA A 20 -12.99 -10.35 8.26
N TRP A 21 -13.94 -9.41 8.43
CA TRP A 21 -15.06 -9.24 7.50
C TRP A 21 -14.58 -8.80 6.12
N GLY A 22 -13.62 -7.88 6.03
CA GLY A 22 -13.04 -7.44 4.77
C GLY A 22 -12.40 -8.60 4.00
N MET A 23 -11.58 -9.42 4.66
CA MET A 23 -10.97 -10.60 4.07
C MET A 23 -12.00 -11.67 3.69
N LEU A 24 -13.05 -11.86 4.49
CA LEU A 24 -14.13 -12.81 4.17
C LEU A 24 -14.88 -12.39 2.90
N TYR A 25 -15.34 -11.14 2.81
CA TYR A 25 -16.00 -10.64 1.61
C TYR A 25 -15.07 -10.67 0.39
N GLY A 26 -13.80 -10.31 0.56
CA GLY A 26 -12.79 -10.41 -0.50
C GLY A 26 -12.62 -11.85 -1.00
N THR A 27 -12.55 -12.82 -0.08
CA THR A 27 -12.42 -14.24 -0.41
C THR A 27 -13.66 -14.78 -1.12
N ILE A 28 -14.86 -14.43 -0.65
CA ILE A 28 -16.12 -14.84 -1.30
C ILE A 28 -16.20 -14.26 -2.72
N MET A 29 -15.89 -12.98 -2.89
CA MET A 29 -15.90 -12.35 -4.21
C MET A 29 -14.85 -12.98 -5.14
N LEU A 30 -13.65 -13.26 -4.64
CA LEU A 30 -12.61 -13.95 -5.41
C LEU A 30 -13.08 -15.35 -5.83
N ALA A 31 -13.70 -16.11 -4.91
CA ALA A 31 -14.21 -17.46 -5.18
C ALA A 31 -15.32 -17.45 -6.23
N LEU A 32 -16.26 -16.50 -6.15
CA LEU A 32 -17.30 -16.30 -7.18
C LEU A 32 -16.67 -15.98 -8.53
N MET A 33 -15.67 -15.08 -8.55
CA MET A 33 -14.98 -14.71 -9.80
C MET A 33 -14.25 -15.89 -10.43
N VAL A 34 -13.56 -16.71 -9.63
CA VAL A 34 -12.91 -17.95 -10.12
C VAL A 34 -13.95 -18.91 -10.69
N GLY A 35 -15.10 -19.06 -10.03
CA GLY A 35 -16.20 -19.90 -10.50
C GLY A 35 -16.79 -19.44 -11.84
N ILE A 36 -16.90 -18.12 -12.05
CA ILE A 36 -17.41 -17.54 -13.31
C ILE A 36 -16.34 -17.55 -14.42
N SER A 37 -15.07 -17.37 -14.06
CA SER A 37 -13.95 -17.26 -15.01
C SER A 37 -13.54 -18.60 -15.65
N GLY A 38 -14.11 -19.73 -15.20
CA GLY A 38 -13.78 -21.06 -15.71
C GLY A 38 -12.34 -21.50 -15.43
N THR A 39 -11.65 -20.83 -14.50
CA THR A 39 -10.27 -21.16 -14.14
C THR A 39 -10.23 -22.47 -13.37
N SER A 40 -9.34 -23.38 -13.76
CA SER A 40 -9.16 -24.66 -13.08
C SER A 40 -8.63 -24.43 -11.66
N PHE A 41 -9.46 -24.71 -10.65
CA PHE A 41 -9.04 -24.67 -9.25
C PHE A 41 -8.16 -25.89 -8.96
N THR A 42 -6.85 -25.72 -9.15
CA THR A 42 -5.85 -26.76 -8.90
C THR A 42 -5.40 -26.69 -7.45
N PHE A 43 -5.96 -27.57 -6.61
CA PHE A 43 -5.53 -27.71 -5.23
C PHE A 43 -4.58 -28.90 -5.11
N SER A 44 -3.34 -28.64 -4.70
CA SER A 44 -2.36 -29.71 -4.43
C SER A 44 -2.43 -30.12 -2.95
N THR A 45 -2.46 -31.42 -2.69
CA THR A 45 -2.38 -31.97 -1.33
C THR A 45 -0.93 -32.08 -0.82
N ALA A 46 0.04 -31.61 -1.62
CA ALA A 46 1.44 -31.60 -1.23
C ALA A 46 1.63 -30.77 0.06
N PRO A 47 2.37 -31.29 1.07
CA PRO A 47 2.62 -30.56 2.32
C PRO A 47 3.21 -29.17 2.10
N ALA A 48 4.14 -29.04 1.14
CA ALA A 48 4.75 -27.76 0.79
C ALA A 48 3.73 -26.71 0.32
N TYR A 49 2.74 -27.11 -0.49
CA TYR A 49 1.68 -26.21 -0.96
C TYR A 49 0.80 -25.75 0.21
N ILE A 50 0.35 -26.69 1.04
CA ILE A 50 -0.53 -26.39 2.18
C ILE A 50 0.19 -25.48 3.19
N ILE A 51 1.45 -25.79 3.53
CA ILE A 51 2.24 -24.99 4.47
C ILE A 51 2.46 -23.58 3.92
N SER A 52 2.85 -23.44 2.65
CA SER A 52 3.08 -22.13 2.03
C SER A 52 1.78 -21.30 1.97
N LEU A 53 0.67 -21.94 1.62
CA LEU A 53 -0.65 -21.31 1.57
C LEU A 53 -1.09 -20.83 2.97
N LEU A 54 -0.95 -21.67 4.00
CA LEU A 54 -1.29 -21.30 5.37
C LEU A 54 -0.38 -20.19 5.91
N TYR A 55 0.93 -20.28 5.64
CA TYR A 55 1.90 -19.27 6.05
C TYR A 55 1.54 -17.90 5.45
N LEU A 56 1.28 -17.85 4.14
CA LEU A 56 0.94 -16.60 3.46
C LEU A 56 -0.42 -16.06 3.90
N ALA A 57 -1.43 -16.92 4.08
CA ALA A 57 -2.75 -16.52 4.53
C ALA A 57 -2.73 -15.92 5.95
N VAL A 58 -2.01 -16.54 6.88
CA VAL A 58 -1.99 -16.09 8.28
C VAL A 58 -1.00 -14.94 8.48
N PHE A 59 0.27 -15.15 8.15
CA PHE A 59 1.32 -14.17 8.42
C PHE A 59 1.34 -13.06 7.37
N GLY A 60 1.30 -13.42 6.09
CA GLY A 60 1.35 -12.47 4.98
C GLY A 60 0.08 -11.63 4.80
N SER A 61 -1.08 -12.14 5.23
CA SER A 61 -2.35 -11.43 5.10
C SER A 61 -2.94 -11.04 6.45
N VAL A 62 -3.46 -11.98 7.25
CA VAL A 62 -4.23 -11.64 8.47
C VAL A 62 -3.43 -10.78 9.44
N ILE A 63 -2.22 -11.20 9.79
CA ILE A 63 -1.36 -10.48 10.75
C ILE A 63 -0.83 -9.18 10.12
N ALA A 64 -0.34 -9.23 8.89
CA ALA A 64 0.17 -8.04 8.19
C ALA A 64 -0.90 -6.92 8.11
N PHE A 65 -2.13 -7.25 7.70
CA PHE A 65 -3.22 -6.28 7.63
C PHE A 65 -3.71 -5.84 9.01
N ALA A 66 -3.75 -6.73 10.00
CA ALA A 66 -4.11 -6.35 11.36
C ALA A 66 -3.10 -5.33 11.93
N THR A 67 -1.80 -5.57 11.76
CA THR A 67 -0.75 -4.64 12.17
C THR A 67 -0.81 -3.33 11.37
N TYR A 68 -1.03 -3.40 10.05
CA TYR A 68 -1.22 -2.23 9.21
C TYR A 68 -2.36 -1.32 9.71
N PHE A 69 -3.54 -1.88 9.96
CA PHE A 69 -4.67 -1.10 10.47
C PHE A 69 -4.45 -0.62 11.92
N ALA A 70 -3.76 -1.41 12.75
CA ALA A 70 -3.38 -0.99 14.11
C ALA A 70 -2.45 0.23 14.07
N LEU A 71 -1.46 0.24 13.19
CA LEU A 71 -0.59 1.39 12.95
C LEU A 71 -1.35 2.58 12.40
N LEU A 72 -2.23 2.37 11.40
CA LEU A 72 -3.05 3.44 10.82
C LEU A 72 -3.99 4.10 11.82
N LYS A 73 -4.56 3.34 12.76
CA LYS A 73 -5.45 3.92 13.80
C LYS A 73 -4.70 4.91 14.69
N GLY A 74 -3.40 4.70 14.92
CA GLY A 74 -2.56 5.57 15.75
C GLY A 74 -1.86 6.70 14.98
N MET A 75 -1.76 6.60 13.65
CA MET A 75 -1.01 7.52 12.81
C MET A 75 -1.95 8.46 12.05
N GLY A 76 -1.90 9.76 12.35
CA GLY A 76 -2.65 10.78 11.60
C GLY A 76 -2.39 10.73 10.08
N PRO A 77 -3.23 11.40 9.27
CA PRO A 77 -3.28 11.25 7.80
C PRO A 77 -1.92 11.39 7.10
N GLU A 78 -1.05 12.24 7.65
CA GLU A 78 0.27 12.56 7.11
C GLU A 78 1.26 11.39 7.22
N LYS A 79 1.10 10.51 8.22
CA LYS A 79 1.96 9.33 8.39
C LYS A 79 1.48 8.11 7.62
N ALA A 80 0.16 7.95 7.46
CA ALA A 80 -0.44 6.89 6.66
C ALA A 80 0.05 6.88 5.20
N SER A 81 0.30 8.08 4.68
CA SER A 81 0.86 8.33 3.36
C SER A 81 2.23 7.68 3.11
N TYR A 82 3.13 7.64 4.09
CA TYR A 82 4.45 7.02 3.91
C TYR A 82 4.36 5.51 3.67
N THR A 83 3.36 4.85 4.24
CA THR A 83 3.17 3.40 4.09
C THR A 83 2.89 3.00 2.65
N ILE A 84 2.25 3.86 1.86
CA ILE A 84 1.94 3.59 0.45
C ILE A 84 3.23 3.53 -0.39
N VAL A 85 4.21 4.40 -0.11
CA VAL A 85 5.52 4.39 -0.78
C VAL A 85 6.36 3.19 -0.35
N LEU A 86 6.17 2.75 0.90
CA LEU A 86 6.97 1.67 1.46
C LEU A 86 6.64 0.31 0.81
N PHE A 87 5.39 0.07 0.39
CA PHE A 87 4.98 -1.21 -0.16
C PHE A 87 5.77 -1.64 -1.40
N PRO A 88 5.86 -0.85 -2.50
CA PRO A 88 6.68 -1.21 -3.66
C PRO A 88 8.16 -1.37 -3.32
N LEU A 89 8.69 -0.52 -2.42
CA LEU A 89 10.09 -0.56 -2.01
C LEU A 89 10.41 -1.89 -1.32
N VAL A 90 9.62 -2.26 -0.31
CA VAL A 90 9.80 -3.52 0.42
C VAL A 90 9.61 -4.73 -0.50
N ALA A 91 8.62 -4.69 -1.41
CA ALA A 91 8.39 -5.75 -2.37
C ALA A 91 9.63 -5.98 -3.26
N VAL A 92 10.18 -4.92 -3.86
CA VAL A 92 11.36 -5.03 -4.72
C VAL A 92 12.59 -5.50 -3.94
N VAL A 93 12.81 -4.98 -2.73
CA VAL A 93 13.93 -5.43 -1.89
C VAL A 93 13.82 -6.93 -1.58
N LEU A 94 12.64 -7.41 -1.18
CA LEU A 94 12.43 -8.83 -0.91
C LEU A 94 12.61 -9.67 -2.17
N SER A 95 12.06 -9.28 -3.32
CA SER A 95 12.29 -9.98 -4.59
C SER A 95 13.77 -10.02 -4.97
N THR A 96 14.53 -8.94 -4.75
CA THR A 96 15.98 -8.95 -5.01
C THR A 96 16.77 -9.86 -4.09
N LEU A 97 16.32 -10.05 -2.85
CA LEU A 97 17.02 -10.86 -1.86
C LEU A 97 16.65 -12.35 -1.92
N PHE A 98 15.39 -12.66 -2.25
CA PHE A 98 14.84 -14.02 -2.15
C PHE A 98 14.50 -14.66 -3.49
N GLU A 99 14.37 -13.88 -4.58
CA GLU A 99 13.91 -14.36 -5.88
C GLU A 99 14.96 -14.15 -7.00
N ASP A 100 16.22 -13.83 -6.65
CA ASP A 100 17.31 -13.50 -7.60
C ASP A 100 16.88 -12.48 -8.67
N PHE A 101 16.10 -11.48 -8.25
CA PHE A 101 15.45 -10.56 -9.16
C PHE A 101 16.46 -9.73 -9.97
N VAL A 102 16.40 -9.85 -11.30
CA VAL A 102 17.26 -9.13 -12.23
C VAL A 102 16.65 -7.76 -12.57
N TRP A 103 17.40 -6.70 -12.28
CA TRP A 103 17.03 -5.34 -12.66
C TRP A 103 17.15 -5.15 -14.17
N THR A 104 16.01 -5.10 -14.84
CA THR A 104 15.93 -4.71 -16.25
C THR A 104 15.62 -3.22 -16.37
N GLY A 105 15.92 -2.62 -17.53
CA GLY A 105 15.56 -1.22 -17.80
C GLY A 105 14.05 -0.95 -17.66
N TYR A 106 13.21 -1.94 -18.00
CA TYR A 106 11.76 -1.85 -17.81
C TYR A 106 11.38 -1.81 -16.33
N THR A 107 11.93 -2.70 -15.51
CA THR A 107 11.67 -2.69 -14.07
C THR A 107 12.12 -1.39 -13.43
N PHE A 108 13.31 -0.89 -13.81
CA PHE A 108 13.80 0.38 -13.30
C PHE A 108 12.85 1.53 -13.64
N SER A 109 12.41 1.62 -14.89
CA SER A 109 11.47 2.67 -15.33
C SER A 109 10.11 2.57 -14.64
N GLY A 110 9.56 1.36 -14.49
CA GLY A 110 8.30 1.12 -13.77
C GLY A 110 8.41 1.46 -12.28
N PHE A 111 9.50 1.06 -11.64
CA PHE A 111 9.75 1.37 -10.23
C PHE A 111 9.90 2.88 -10.01
N ALA A 112 10.66 3.56 -10.88
CA ALA A 112 10.78 5.01 -10.86
C ALA A 112 9.42 5.71 -11.05
N LEU A 113 8.60 5.23 -11.97
CA LEU A 113 7.25 5.78 -12.21
C LEU A 113 6.34 5.61 -11.00
N VAL A 114 6.37 4.45 -10.34
CA VAL A 114 5.61 4.20 -9.10
C VAL A 114 6.08 5.14 -7.98
N LEU A 115 7.38 5.32 -7.80
CA LEU A 115 7.93 6.25 -6.79
C LEU A 115 7.55 7.70 -7.09
N LEU A 116 7.63 8.13 -8.36
CA LEU A 116 7.25 9.48 -8.78
C LEU A 116 5.75 9.73 -8.60
N GLY A 117 4.90 8.77 -8.98
CA GLY A 117 3.45 8.87 -8.80
C GLY A 117 3.08 8.98 -7.32
N ASN A 118 3.71 8.16 -6.47
CA ASN A 118 3.56 8.27 -5.02
C ASN A 118 4.06 9.62 -4.50
N ALA A 119 5.24 10.08 -4.89
CA ALA A 119 5.76 11.38 -4.48
C ALA A 119 4.82 12.54 -4.88
N LEU A 120 4.26 12.51 -6.09
CA LEU A 120 3.30 13.52 -6.57
C LEU A 120 2.04 13.58 -5.69
N VAL A 121 1.47 12.41 -5.36
CA VAL A 121 0.27 12.31 -4.50
C VAL A 121 0.56 12.81 -3.08
N LEU A 122 1.77 12.56 -2.59
CA LEU A 122 2.16 12.85 -1.21
C LEU A 122 2.70 14.26 -0.99
N THR A 123 3.14 14.94 -2.06
CA THR A 123 3.61 16.31 -1.95
C THR A 123 2.41 17.26 -2.08
N PRO A 124 2.09 18.09 -1.06
CA PRO A 124 1.03 19.07 -1.20
C PRO A 124 1.33 19.99 -2.37
N PHE A 125 0.40 20.13 -3.33
CA PHE A 125 0.54 21.00 -4.51
C PHE A 125 1.00 22.43 -4.14
N ALA A 126 0.68 22.90 -2.93
CA ALA A 126 1.13 24.18 -2.38
C ALA A 126 2.67 24.28 -2.19
N LYS A 127 3.35 23.20 -1.74
CA LYS A 127 4.82 23.18 -1.61
C LYS A 127 5.52 23.06 -2.95
N ILE A 128 4.96 22.29 -3.90
CA ILE A 128 5.48 22.20 -5.28
C ILE A 128 5.43 23.57 -5.95
N LYS A 129 4.30 24.28 -5.83
CA LYS A 129 4.13 25.62 -6.42
C LYS A 129 5.08 26.65 -5.78
N ALA A 130 5.31 26.59 -4.46
CA ALA A 130 6.23 27.49 -3.77
C ALA A 130 7.72 27.24 -4.11
N LEU A 131 8.08 26.01 -4.47
CA LEU A 131 9.44 25.66 -4.92
C LEU A 131 9.69 26.06 -6.38
N LEU A 132 8.67 25.94 -7.25
CA LEU A 132 8.74 26.36 -8.65
C LEU A 132 8.60 27.87 -8.84
N PHE A 133 7.80 28.53 -7.98
CA PHE A 133 7.61 29.97 -7.98
C PHE A 133 8.17 30.55 -6.68
N LYS A 134 9.49 30.47 -6.51
CA LYS A 134 10.17 31.35 -5.55
C LYS A 134 10.18 32.74 -6.19
N PRO A 135 9.43 33.74 -5.69
CA PRO A 135 9.62 35.09 -6.16
C PRO A 135 11.03 35.48 -5.71
N THR A 136 11.91 35.72 -6.66
CA THR A 136 13.14 36.47 -6.39
C THR A 136 12.67 37.83 -5.91
N VAL A 137 12.58 38.01 -4.59
CA VAL A 137 12.38 39.33 -3.99
C VAL A 137 13.59 40.13 -4.45
N ALA A 138 13.35 41.05 -5.38
CA ALA A 138 14.34 41.99 -5.84
C ALA A 138 14.90 42.71 -4.61
N ALA A 139 16.23 42.71 -4.47
CA ALA A 139 16.92 43.54 -3.51
C ALA A 139 16.53 44.99 -3.82
N GLN A 140 15.68 45.57 -2.98
CA GLN A 140 15.40 47.00 -3.02
C GLN A 140 16.61 47.71 -2.39
N PRO A 141 17.32 48.59 -3.12
CA PRO A 141 18.39 49.36 -2.52
C PRO A 141 17.77 50.37 -1.55
N GLU A 142 18.22 50.30 -0.30
CA GLU A 142 17.98 51.29 0.75
C GLU A 142 18.31 52.68 0.19
N LEU A 143 17.31 53.58 0.10
CA LEU A 143 17.54 54.98 -0.23
C LEU A 143 17.91 55.73 1.06
N PRO A 144 18.97 56.56 1.05
CA PRO A 144 19.34 57.43 2.18
C PRO A 144 18.35 58.57 2.39
#